data_AF-A0A660X5N2-F1
#
_entry.id   AF-A0A660X5N2-F1
#
_cell.length_a   1.000
_cell.length_b   1.000
_cell.length_c   1.000
_cell.angle_alpha   90.00
_cell.angle_beta   90.00
_cell.angle_gamma   90.00
#
_symmetry.space_group_name_H-M   'P 1'
#
loop_
_entity.id
_entity.type
_entity.pdbx_description
1 polymer ?
#
loop_
_entity_poly.entity_id
_entity_poly.type
_entity_poly.pdbx_seq_one_letter_code
_entity_poly.pdbx_strand_id
1 'polypeptide(L)'
;MDINSKIIKNNPEISATVRDIKLRKAAKEIEAIFIAQVIKAMEKSLPSGSIGGKKNNLVNMLFSSTMGKAIAEKGGIGLADIIYKSLKSRDEFNEEAININGLPCEEYLKSIELMKGIVVPGDIDERE
;
A
#
# COMPACT_ATOMS: atom_id res chain seq x y z
N MET A 1 -23.09 24.89 1.68
CA MET A 1 -22.41 24.16 2.77
C MET A 1 -22.92 22.73 2.72
N ASP A 2 -22.12 21.77 2.25
CA ASP A 2 -22.59 20.40 1.99
C ASP A 2 -22.95 19.67 3.28
N ILE A 3 -24.23 19.34 3.43
CA ILE A 3 -24.82 18.66 4.60
C ILE A 3 -24.14 17.30 4.82
N ASN A 4 -23.80 16.61 3.73
CA ASN A 4 -23.09 15.33 3.73
C ASN A 4 -21.68 15.43 4.35
N SER A 5 -20.99 16.56 4.19
CA SER A 5 -19.63 16.75 4.72
C SER A 5 -19.59 16.89 6.25
N LYS A 6 -20.65 17.41 6.86
CA LYS A 6 -20.79 17.52 8.33
C LYS A 6 -21.15 16.17 8.96
N ILE A 7 -22.00 15.38 8.31
CA ILE A 7 -22.41 14.05 8.80
C ILE A 7 -21.20 13.10 8.85
N ILE A 8 -20.36 13.11 7.80
CA ILE A 8 -19.15 12.29 7.74
C ILE A 8 -18.14 12.66 8.84
N LYS A 9 -18.05 13.95 9.21
CA LYS A 9 -17.14 14.42 10.26
C LYS A 9 -17.60 14.04 11.68
N ASN A 10 -18.90 13.85 11.90
CA ASN A 10 -19.46 13.67 13.24
C ASN A 10 -19.69 12.20 13.62
N ASN A 11 -19.41 11.24 12.73
CA ASN A 11 -19.52 9.81 13.03
C ASN A 11 -18.22 9.06 12.66
N PRO A 12 -17.42 8.60 13.65
CA PRO A 12 -16.09 8.04 13.41
C PRO A 12 -16.11 6.80 12.52
N GLU A 13 -17.11 5.92 12.68
CA GLU A 13 -17.31 4.72 11.84
C GLU A 13 -17.54 5.04 10.35
N ILE A 14 -18.29 6.10 10.05
CA ILE A 14 -18.56 6.52 8.66
C ILE A 14 -17.30 7.20 8.05
N SER A 15 -16.55 7.96 8.86
CA SER A 15 -15.29 8.57 8.42
C SER A 15 -14.23 7.51 8.08
N ALA A 16 -14.08 6.48 8.91
CA ALA A 16 -13.13 5.39 8.72
C ALA A 16 -13.47 4.55 7.47
N THR A 17 -14.74 4.20 7.26
CA THR A 17 -15.19 3.46 6.08
C THR A 17 -15.01 4.26 4.79
N VAL A 18 -15.36 5.55 4.78
CA VAL A 18 -15.15 6.44 3.63
C VAL A 18 -13.65 6.59 3.31
N ARG A 19 -12.80 6.67 4.34
CA ARG A 19 -11.34 6.70 4.17
C ARG A 19 -10.81 5.39 3.59
N ASP A 20 -11.24 4.24 4.09
CA ASP A 20 -10.84 2.92 3.59
C ASP A 20 -11.15 2.76 2.10
N ILE A 21 -12.37 3.15 1.70
CA ILE A 21 -12.81 3.14 0.30
C ILE A 21 -11.91 4.03 -0.56
N LYS A 22 -11.59 5.24 -0.09
CA LYS A 22 -10.70 6.17 -0.81
C LYS A 22 -9.28 5.62 -0.94
N LEU A 23 -8.77 4.98 0.11
CA LEU A 23 -7.42 4.42 0.12
C LEU A 23 -7.30 3.24 -0.87
N ARG A 24 -8.28 2.33 -0.87
CA ARG A 24 -8.36 1.24 -1.85
C ARG A 24 -8.45 1.76 -3.28
N LYS A 25 -9.24 2.82 -3.51
CA LYS A 25 -9.37 3.44 -4.83
C LYS A 25 -8.04 4.04 -5.30
N ALA A 26 -7.38 4.84 -4.45
CA ALA A 26 -6.10 5.45 -4.77
C ALA A 26 -5.02 4.39 -5.06
N ALA A 27 -4.98 3.30 -4.29
CA ALA A 27 -4.04 2.20 -4.51
C ALA A 27 -4.23 1.53 -5.88
N LYS A 28 -5.48 1.32 -6.30
CA LYS A 28 -5.80 0.81 -7.66
C LYS A 28 -5.39 1.78 -8.77
N GLU A 29 -5.58 3.07 -8.56
CA GLU A 29 -5.18 4.10 -9.53
C GLU A 29 -3.65 4.14 -9.70
N ILE A 30 -2.89 4.00 -8.61
CA ILE A 30 -1.42 3.91 -8.66
C ILE A 30 -0.98 2.67 -9.44
N GLU A 31 -1.59 1.52 -9.17
CA GLU A 31 -1.30 0.28 -9.91
C GLU A 31 -1.57 0.45 -11.42
N ALA A 32 -2.69 1.06 -11.78
CA ALA A 32 -3.02 1.32 -13.19
C ALA A 32 -1.98 2.20 -13.89
N ILE A 33 -1.54 3.28 -13.23
CA ILE A 33 -0.49 4.16 -13.76
C ILE A 33 0.83 3.41 -13.90
N PHE A 34 1.21 2.62 -12.89
CA PHE A 34 2.44 1.84 -12.91
C PHE A 34 2.44 0.84 -14.07
N ILE A 35 1.36 0.08 -14.24
CA ILE A 35 1.18 -0.85 -15.36
C ILE A 35 1.34 -0.12 -16.70
N ALA A 36 0.70 1.04 -16.86
CA ALA A 36 0.83 1.81 -18.09
C ALA A 36 2.28 2.23 -18.38
N GLN A 37 3.06 2.58 -17.34
CA GLN A 37 4.50 2.89 -17.52
C GLN A 37 5.31 1.65 -17.90
N VAL A 38 5.03 0.49 -17.30
CA VAL A 38 5.69 -0.77 -17.65
C VAL A 38 5.41 -1.14 -19.10
N ILE A 39 4.14 -1.11 -19.53
CA ILE A 39 3.76 -1.38 -20.93
C ILE A 39 4.46 -0.42 -21.88
N LYS A 40 4.47 0.89 -21.55
CA LYS A 40 5.15 1.90 -22.36
C LYS A 40 6.66 1.68 -22.43
N ALA A 41 7.29 1.17 -21.37
CA ALA A 41 8.70 0.81 -21.39
C ALA A 41 8.96 -0.42 -22.27
N MET A 42 8.07 -1.43 -22.22
CA MET A 42 8.13 -2.61 -23.08
C MET A 42 7.90 -2.25 -24.55
N GLU A 43 7.00 -1.30 -24.86
CA GLU A 43 6.76 -0.81 -26.23
C GLU A 43 8.02 -0.22 -26.86
N LYS A 44 8.91 0.40 -26.08
CA LYS A 44 10.20 0.91 -26.58
C LYS A 44 11.17 -0.18 -27.03
N SER A 45 10.97 -1.42 -26.56
CA SER A 45 11.78 -2.58 -26.96
C SER A 45 11.28 -3.22 -28.25
N LEU A 46 10.10 -2.83 -28.75
CA LEU A 46 9.57 -3.35 -30.00
C LEU A 46 10.42 -2.86 -31.17
N PRO A 47 10.79 -3.75 -32.11
CA PRO A 47 11.62 -3.38 -33.25
C PRO A 47 10.90 -2.34 -34.11
N SER A 48 11.55 -1.19 -34.31
CA SER A 48 11.14 -0.13 -35.23
C SER A 48 11.49 -0.47 -36.68
N GLY A 49 11.10 -1.67 -37.14
CA GLY A 49 11.35 -2.16 -38.50
C GLY A 49 10.18 -1.93 -39.45
N SER A 50 10.47 -1.46 -40.67
CA SER A 50 9.54 -1.07 -41.73
C SER A 50 8.56 -2.18 -42.15
N ILE A 51 7.42 -2.31 -41.45
CA ILE A 51 6.21 -2.92 -42.02
C ILE A 51 5.40 -1.75 -42.59
N GLY A 52 5.74 -1.34 -43.82
CA GLY A 52 4.92 -0.42 -44.60
C GLY A 52 5.02 1.06 -44.26
N GLY A 53 6.23 1.63 -44.18
CA GLY A 53 6.48 3.07 -44.42
C GLY A 53 5.84 4.11 -43.48
N LYS A 54 4.95 3.72 -42.58
CA LYS A 54 4.37 4.52 -41.50
C LYS A 54 4.73 3.84 -40.18
N LYS A 55 5.30 4.61 -39.25
CA LYS A 55 5.66 4.20 -37.88
C LYS A 55 4.73 3.08 -37.38
N ASN A 56 5.31 1.93 -37.03
CA ASN A 56 4.71 0.61 -36.72
C ASN A 56 3.53 0.60 -35.72
N ASN A 57 2.43 1.28 -36.02
CA ASN A 57 1.30 1.48 -35.11
C ASN A 57 0.53 0.18 -34.87
N LEU A 58 0.45 -0.71 -35.86
CA LEU A 58 -0.26 -1.98 -35.74
C LEU A 58 0.35 -2.90 -34.68
N VAL A 59 1.69 -3.02 -34.66
CA VAL A 59 2.40 -3.87 -33.69
C VAL A 59 2.19 -3.35 -32.28
N ASN A 60 2.28 -2.02 -32.08
CA ASN A 60 2.04 -1.39 -30.80
C ASN A 60 0.59 -1.62 -30.34
N MET A 61 -0.41 -1.36 -31.20
CA MET A 61 -1.82 -1.57 -30.86
C MET A 61 -2.11 -3.03 -30.45
N LEU A 62 -1.58 -4.01 -31.19
CA LEU A 62 -1.74 -5.42 -30.85
C LEU A 62 -1.06 -5.75 -29.51
N PHE A 63 0.15 -5.24 -29.31
CA PHE A 63 0.88 -5.42 -28.06
C PHE A 63 0.13 -4.83 -26.86
N SER A 64 -0.25 -3.55 -26.89
CA SER A 64 -0.97 -2.91 -25.78
C SER A 64 -2.32 -3.59 -25.53
N SER A 65 -3.01 -4.05 -26.58
CA SER A 65 -4.28 -4.78 -26.46
C SER A 65 -4.12 -6.14 -25.78
N THR A 66 -3.15 -6.95 -26.22
CA THR A 66 -2.88 -8.27 -25.61
C THR A 66 -2.46 -8.14 -24.16
N MET A 67 -1.58 -7.19 -23.85
CA MET A 67 -1.11 -6.94 -22.50
C MET A 67 -2.23 -6.42 -21.60
N GLY A 68 -3.03 -5.48 -22.09
CA GLY A 68 -4.21 -4.98 -21.38
C GLY A 68 -5.20 -6.10 -21.05
N LYS A 69 -5.46 -7.01 -21.99
CA LYS A 69 -6.33 -8.18 -21.76
C LYS A 69 -5.76 -9.14 -20.72
N ALA A 70 -4.48 -9.49 -20.82
CA ALA A 70 -3.82 -10.38 -19.86
C ALA A 70 -3.84 -9.82 -18.43
N ILE A 71 -3.61 -8.52 -18.29
CA ILE A 71 -3.66 -7.83 -16.99
C ILE A 71 -5.09 -7.76 -16.45
N ALA A 72 -6.07 -7.45 -17.30
CA ALA A 72 -7.47 -7.41 -16.89
C ALA A 72 -7.99 -8.79 -16.44
N GLU A 73 -7.65 -9.86 -17.15
CA GLU A 73 -8.00 -11.25 -16.78
C GLU A 73 -7.41 -11.66 -15.43
N LYS A 74 -6.23 -11.14 -15.09
CA LYS A 74 -5.59 -11.38 -13.79
C LYS A 74 -6.06 -10.43 -12.67
N GLY A 75 -6.92 -9.46 -13.00
CA GLY A 75 -7.41 -8.47 -12.03
C GLY A 75 -6.36 -7.46 -11.61
N GLY A 76 -5.35 -7.20 -12.45
CA GLY A 76 -4.19 -6.37 -12.12
C GLY A 76 -2.94 -7.21 -11.84
N ILE A 77 -1.95 -6.60 -11.17
CA ILE A 77 -0.69 -7.26 -10.80
C ILE A 77 -0.61 -7.54 -9.28
N GLY A 78 -1.59 -7.08 -8.51
CA GLY A 78 -1.67 -7.23 -7.06
C GLY A 78 -0.92 -6.16 -6.27
N LEU A 79 -0.41 -5.12 -6.95
CA LEU A 79 0.34 -4.05 -6.29
C LEU A 79 -0.58 -3.14 -5.46
N ALA A 80 -1.83 -2.96 -5.90
CA ALA A 80 -2.81 -2.16 -5.19
C ALA A 80 -3.04 -2.67 -3.75
N ASP A 81 -3.07 -3.98 -3.53
CA ASP A 81 -3.28 -4.56 -2.20
C ASP A 81 -2.08 -4.33 -1.28
N ILE A 82 -0.85 -4.40 -1.83
CA ILE A 82 0.38 -4.13 -1.07
C ILE A 82 0.43 -2.65 -0.66
N ILE A 83 0.13 -1.74 -1.59
CA ILE A 83 0.09 -0.30 -1.32
C ILE A 83 -0.99 0.01 -0.28
N TYR A 84 -2.20 -0.53 -0.45
CA TYR A 84 -3.29 -0.34 0.50
C TYR A 84 -2.90 -0.82 1.90
N LYS A 85 -2.35 -2.04 2.03
CA LYS A 85 -1.91 -2.57 3.33
C LYS A 85 -0.83 -1.70 3.96
N SER A 86 0.16 -1.25 3.19
CA SER A 86 1.26 -0.40 3.70
C SER A 86 0.78 0.97 4.14
N LEU A 87 -0.22 1.55 3.46
CA LEU A 87 -0.74 2.86 3.86
C LEU A 87 -1.70 2.73 5.04
N LYS A 88 -2.53 1.67 5.06
CA LYS A 88 -3.45 1.41 6.16
C LYS A 88 -2.71 1.16 7.47
N SER A 89 -1.65 0.35 7.46
CA SER A 89 -0.86 0.11 8.67
C SER A 89 -0.21 1.39 9.20
N ARG A 90 0.24 2.30 8.33
CA ARG A 90 0.76 3.62 8.76
C ARG A 90 -0.30 4.53 9.37
N ASP A 91 -1.54 4.42 8.92
CA ASP A 91 -2.67 5.16 9.48
C ASP A 91 -3.05 4.61 10.87
N GLU A 92 -2.98 3.29 11.09
CA GLU A 92 -3.21 2.67 12.41
C GLU A 92 -2.18 3.13 13.45
N PHE A 93 -0.91 3.29 13.07
CA PHE A 93 0.12 3.91 13.92
C PHE A 93 -0.14 5.40 14.25
N ASN A 94 -1.04 6.07 13.52
CA ASN A 94 -1.34 7.49 13.69
C ASN A 94 -2.57 7.76 14.58
N GLU A 95 -3.39 6.75 14.89
CA GLU A 95 -4.46 6.88 15.90
C GLU A 95 -3.91 6.77 17.34
N GLU A 96 -2.83 6.03 17.57
CA GLU A 96 -2.12 6.00 18.86
C GLU A 96 -1.26 7.26 19.11
N ALA A 97 -1.02 8.08 18.08
CA ALA A 97 -0.17 9.27 18.16
C ALA A 97 -0.88 10.56 18.65
N ILE A 98 -2.10 10.46 19.23
CA ILE A 98 -2.78 11.59 19.90
C ILE A 98 -2.58 11.59 21.43
N ASN A 99 -1.88 10.63 22.03
CA ASN A 99 -1.49 10.72 23.44
C ASN A 99 0.03 10.80 23.63
N ILE A 100 0.55 12.04 23.53
CA ILE A 100 1.93 12.40 23.89
C ILE A 100 2.26 12.25 25.40
N ASN A 101 1.36 11.69 26.21
CA ASN A 101 1.59 11.36 27.63
C ASN A 101 1.36 9.87 27.95
N GLY A 102 1.28 8.98 26.96
CA GLY A 102 0.74 7.63 27.16
C GLY A 102 1.64 6.44 26.83
N LEU A 103 2.87 6.60 26.33
CA LEU A 103 3.75 5.46 26.07
C LEU A 103 4.80 5.36 27.19
N PRO A 104 4.72 4.38 28.11
CA PRO A 104 5.77 4.17 29.09
C PRO A 104 7.04 3.70 28.38
N CYS A 105 8.07 4.55 28.39
CA CYS A 105 9.42 4.23 27.90
C CYS A 105 9.99 2.92 28.50
N GLU A 106 9.45 2.47 29.63
CA GLU A 106 9.80 1.22 30.34
C GLU A 106 9.63 -0.06 29.49
N GLU A 107 8.69 -0.10 28.55
CA GLU A 107 8.35 -1.33 27.81
C GLU A 107 9.33 -1.60 26.65
N TYR A 108 9.93 -0.54 26.09
CA TYR A 108 11.03 -0.64 25.13
C TYR A 108 12.33 -1.13 25.78
N LEU A 109 12.60 -0.74 27.03
CA LEU A 109 13.79 -1.20 27.75
C LEU A 109 13.70 -2.71 28.04
N LYS A 110 12.54 -3.19 28.48
CA LYS A 110 12.31 -4.62 28.77
C LYS A 110 12.45 -5.51 27.53
N SER A 111 11.97 -5.06 26.37
CA SER A 111 12.12 -5.79 25.11
C SER A 111 13.55 -5.77 24.57
N ILE A 112 14.31 -4.69 24.80
CA ILE A 112 15.74 -4.60 24.50
C ILE A 112 16.55 -5.55 25.41
N GLU A 113 16.19 -5.65 26.69
CA GLU A 113 16.83 -6.54 27.66
C GLU A 113 16.56 -8.02 27.34
N LEU A 114 15.32 -8.34 26.92
CA LEU A 114 14.93 -9.66 26.46
C LEU A 114 15.65 -10.08 25.17
N MET A 115 15.85 -9.14 24.23
CA MET A 115 16.61 -9.38 22.99
C MET A 115 18.11 -9.53 23.23
N LYS A 116 18.64 -9.01 24.35
CA LYS A 116 20.06 -9.14 24.71
C LYS A 116 20.44 -10.49 25.31
N GLY A 117 19.48 -11.38 25.57
CA GLY A 117 19.77 -12.79 25.89
C GLY A 117 20.64 -13.01 27.14
N ILE A 118 20.59 -12.11 28.13
CA ILE A 118 21.23 -12.33 29.44
C ILE A 118 20.12 -12.65 30.45
N VAL A 119 19.90 -13.96 30.64
CA VAL A 119 19.38 -14.65 31.82
C VAL A 119 17.90 -14.39 32.24
N VAL A 120 17.22 -15.51 32.46
CA VAL A 120 15.81 -15.74 32.80
C VAL A 120 15.41 -15.25 34.19
N PRO A 121 14.11 -14.93 34.41
CA PRO A 121 13.55 -14.59 35.72
C PRO A 121 13.32 -15.88 36.54
N GLY A 122 14.00 -16.04 37.68
CA GLY A 122 13.76 -17.21 38.54
C GLY A 122 14.62 -17.43 39.80
N ASP A 123 15.86 -16.92 39.90
CA ASP A 123 16.81 -17.41 40.93
C ASP A 123 17.27 -16.38 41.98
N ILE A 124 16.34 -15.81 42.75
CA ILE A 124 16.67 -15.39 44.12
C ILE A 124 15.44 -15.62 45.02
N ASP A 125 15.42 -16.85 45.55
CA ASP A 125 14.64 -17.27 46.71
C ASP A 125 15.02 -16.43 47.94
N GLU A 126 14.02 -16.03 48.71
CA GLU A 126 14.14 -15.41 50.02
C GLU A 126 14.70 -16.44 51.03
N ARG A 127 16.02 -16.54 51.27
CA ARG A 127 16.56 -17.02 52.57
C ARG A 127 17.98 -16.50 52.87
N GLU A 128 18.10 -16.12 54.15
CA GLU A 128 19.27 -15.72 54.97
C GLU A 128 19.73 -14.25 54.91
#